data_AF-A0A752PLF2-F1
#
_entry.id   AF-A0A752PLF2-F1
#
_cell.length_a   1.000
_cell.length_b   1.000
_cell.length_c   1.000
_cell.angle_alpha   90.00
_cell.angle_beta   90.00
_cell.angle_gamma   90.00
#
_symmetry.space_group_name_H-M   'P 1'
#
loop_
_entity.id
_entity.type
_entity.pdbx_description
1 polymer ?
#
loop_
_entity_poly.entity_id
_entity_poly.type
_entity_poly.pdbx_seq_one_letter_code
_entity_poly.pdbx_strand_id
1 'polypeptide(L)'
;MKRAPFLCKQSPDRTLEVVILAGSLAWETSRVWRKDPDREDDVPPMVLGPNELADLSNLTIIRPDTLYVRVLRTGDISEEDLLKIAVKLAHAGVQMARLMSPDGELLENWTGQLERLRQERPSDILPDHFRLDEEALWFDKLTERRDGESDVQPQRICSPLRVTAITCDSHDGSYGRLLEWHTTT
;
A
#
# COMPACT_ATOMS: atom_id res chain seq x y z
N MET A 1 -4.40 -8.22 9.55
CA MET A 1 -3.35 -7.32 9.01
C MET A 1 -2.65 -6.58 10.12
N LYS A 2 -1.33 -6.38 10.00
CA LYS A 2 -0.57 -5.54 10.92
C LYS A 2 -0.84 -4.06 10.62
N ARG A 3 -0.68 -3.19 11.61
CA ARG A 3 -0.83 -1.74 11.45
C ARG A 3 0.52 -1.07 11.50
N ALA A 4 0.72 -0.06 10.66
CA ALA A 4 1.90 0.77 10.71
C ALA A 4 2.05 1.46 12.08
N PRO A 5 3.29 1.72 12.52
CA PRO A 5 3.56 2.51 13.71
C PRO A 5 2.75 3.81 13.71
N PHE A 6 2.10 4.07 14.84
CA PHE A 6 1.31 5.29 15.10
C PHE A 6 0.05 5.49 14.26
N LEU A 7 -0.38 4.50 13.45
CA LEU A 7 -1.65 4.56 12.73
C LEU A 7 -2.84 4.79 13.68
N CYS A 8 -2.84 4.11 14.84
CA CYS A 8 -3.89 4.27 15.85
C CYS A 8 -3.88 5.63 16.56
N LYS A 9 -2.79 6.41 16.43
CA LYS A 9 -2.66 7.75 17.02
C LYS A 9 -3.03 8.87 16.05
N GLN A 10 -3.22 8.54 14.77
CA GLN A 10 -3.67 9.53 13.78
C GLN A 10 -5.09 9.97 14.10
N SER A 11 -5.38 11.25 13.84
CA SER A 11 -6.73 11.79 13.97
C SER A 11 -7.73 11.00 13.11
N PRO A 12 -8.96 10.77 13.58
CA PRO A 12 -10.03 10.23 12.76
C PRO A 12 -10.60 11.27 11.77
N ASP A 13 -10.25 12.56 11.92
CA ASP A 13 -10.68 13.60 10.99
C ASP A 13 -9.97 13.44 9.64
N ARG A 14 -10.76 13.08 8.63
CA ARG A 14 -10.30 12.85 7.26
C ARG A 14 -9.72 14.09 6.57
N THR A 15 -10.02 15.29 7.06
CA THR A 15 -9.56 16.56 6.46
C THR A 15 -8.18 16.98 6.97
N LEU A 16 -7.69 16.37 8.05
CA LEU A 16 -6.35 16.61 8.54
C LEU A 16 -5.33 15.82 7.72
N GLU A 17 -4.23 16.50 7.39
CA GLU A 17 -3.14 15.92 6.63
C GLU A 17 -2.38 14.91 7.50
N VAL A 18 -2.23 13.68 7.01
CA VAL A 18 -1.46 12.64 7.68
C VAL A 18 -0.02 12.66 7.17
N VAL A 19 0.94 12.67 8.09
CA VAL A 19 2.37 12.65 7.77
C VAL A 19 2.94 11.24 7.92
N ILE A 20 3.63 10.77 6.87
CA ILE A 20 4.35 9.49 6.83
C ILE A 20 5.84 9.76 6.64
N LEU A 21 6.68 9.27 7.53
CA LEU A 21 8.13 9.23 7.36
C LEU A 21 8.51 7.89 6.76
N ALA A 22 9.19 7.87 5.62
CA ALA A 22 9.53 6.64 4.91
C ALA A 22 11.00 6.62 4.49
N GLY A 23 11.69 5.53 4.82
CA GLY A 23 13.08 5.27 4.43
C GLY A 23 13.96 4.84 5.60
N SER A 24 15.26 4.64 5.33
CA SER A 24 16.22 4.09 6.29
C SER A 24 16.35 4.90 7.58
N LEU A 25 16.08 6.21 7.54
CA LEU A 25 16.16 7.13 8.68
C LEU A 25 14.79 7.50 9.27
N ALA A 26 13.71 6.81 8.90
CA ALA A 26 12.34 7.18 9.30
C ALA A 26 12.15 7.16 10.83
N TRP A 27 12.70 6.15 11.51
CA TRP A 27 12.61 6.02 12.96
C TRP A 27 13.42 7.08 13.72
N GLU A 28 14.58 7.46 13.20
CA GLU A 28 15.41 8.52 13.78
C GLU A 28 14.74 9.87 13.62
N THR A 29 14.26 10.16 12.41
CA THR A 29 13.50 11.38 12.10
C THR A 29 12.25 11.47 12.97
N SER A 30 11.52 10.37 13.17
CA SER A 30 10.36 10.32 14.08
C SER A 30 10.71 10.63 15.54
N ARG A 31 11.91 10.26 16.00
CA ARG A 31 12.37 10.56 17.36
C ARG A 31 12.71 12.04 17.52
N VAL A 32 13.33 12.64 16.52
CA VAL A 32 13.63 14.08 16.50
C VAL A 32 12.32 14.88 16.46
N TRP A 33 11.44 14.53 15.51
CA TRP A 33 10.12 15.14 15.35
C TRP A 33 9.29 15.16 16.64
N ARG A 34 9.29 14.06 17.41
CA ARG A 34 8.54 13.97 18.68
C ARG A 34 9.18 14.71 19.85
N LYS A 35 10.43 15.16 19.71
CA LYS A 35 11.16 15.92 20.73
C LYS A 35 11.22 17.41 20.42
N ASP A 36 10.68 17.82 19.28
CA ASP A 36 10.65 19.22 18.86
C ASP A 36 9.74 20.03 19.79
N PRO A 37 10.28 20.99 20.57
CA PRO A 37 9.50 21.80 21.50
C PRO A 37 8.65 22.85 20.79
N ASP A 38 8.94 23.18 19.52
CA ASP A 38 8.25 24.23 18.76
C ASP A 38 7.07 23.68 17.94
N ARG A 39 6.73 22.39 18.11
CA ARG A 39 5.64 21.76 17.39
C ARG A 39 4.27 22.20 17.91
N GLU A 40 3.40 22.57 16.98
CA GLU A 40 2.02 22.97 17.29
C GLU A 40 1.07 21.80 17.60
N ASP A 41 1.42 20.59 17.16
CA ASP A 41 0.61 19.37 17.35
C ASP A 41 1.44 18.28 18.06
N ASP A 42 0.78 17.38 18.78
CA ASP A 42 1.36 16.21 19.44
C ASP A 42 1.15 14.90 18.65
N VAL A 43 0.42 14.92 17.53
CA VAL A 43 0.17 13.71 16.71
C VAL A 43 1.48 13.23 16.07
N PRO A 44 2.01 12.04 16.45
CA PRO A 44 3.26 11.56 15.89
C PRO A 44 3.08 11.13 14.44
N PRO A 45 4.09 11.32 13.57
CA PRO A 45 4.00 10.90 12.18
C PRO A 45 4.04 9.37 12.11
N MET A 46 3.38 8.80 11.12
CA MET A 46 3.50 7.37 10.85
C MET A 46 4.89 7.06 10.33
N VAL A 47 5.43 5.90 10.70
CA VAL A 47 6.83 5.55 10.41
C VAL A 47 6.87 4.28 9.58
N LEU A 48 7.49 4.35 8.41
CA LEU A 48 7.80 3.24 7.53
C LEU A 48 9.32 3.11 7.42
N GLY A 49 9.94 2.47 8.42
CA GLY A 49 11.36 2.14 8.40
C GLY A 49 11.65 0.86 7.60
N PRO A 50 12.90 0.40 7.56
CA PRO A 50 13.30 -0.77 6.76
C PRO A 50 12.45 -2.03 7.00
N ASN A 51 12.10 -2.30 8.26
CA ASN A 51 11.28 -3.45 8.62
C ASN A 51 9.82 -3.29 8.14
N GLU A 52 9.27 -2.08 8.27
CA GLU A 52 7.91 -1.78 7.82
C GLU A 52 7.80 -1.76 6.29
N LEU A 53 8.83 -1.30 5.59
CA LEU A 53 8.90 -1.31 4.13
C LEU A 53 9.03 -2.74 3.59
N ALA A 54 9.83 -3.59 4.25
CA ALA A 54 9.96 -5.00 3.88
C ALA A 54 8.65 -5.79 4.04
N ASP A 55 7.80 -5.46 5.02
CA ASP A 55 6.49 -6.10 5.27
C ASP A 55 5.32 -5.23 4.77
N LEU A 56 5.59 -4.27 3.86
CA LEU A 56 4.62 -3.25 3.48
C LEU A 56 3.33 -3.87 2.92
N SER A 57 3.41 -4.95 2.15
CA SER A 57 2.27 -5.68 1.59
C SER A 57 1.24 -6.06 2.65
N ASN A 58 1.68 -6.53 3.83
CA ASN A 58 0.80 -6.97 4.92
C ASN A 58 0.46 -5.87 5.92
N LEU A 59 0.97 -4.66 5.69
CA LEU A 59 0.85 -3.51 6.57
C LEU A 59 -0.27 -2.57 6.10
N THR A 60 -1.17 -2.24 7.01
CA THR A 60 -2.09 -1.11 6.84
C THR A 60 -1.35 0.17 7.23
N ILE A 61 -1.14 1.06 6.25
CA ILE A 61 -0.36 2.28 6.43
C ILE A 61 -1.19 3.55 6.57
N ILE A 62 -2.51 3.49 6.35
CA ILE A 62 -3.37 4.67 6.39
C ILE A 62 -4.76 4.27 6.88
N ARG A 63 -5.48 5.22 7.48
CA ARG A 63 -6.88 4.98 7.85
C ARG A 63 -7.74 5.04 6.59
N PRO A 64 -8.79 4.21 6.49
CA PRO A 64 -9.83 4.41 5.50
C PRO A 64 -10.34 5.85 5.54
N ASP A 65 -10.73 6.38 4.39
CA ASP A 65 -11.30 7.72 4.20
C ASP A 65 -10.33 8.90 4.42
N THR A 66 -9.04 8.67 4.67
CA THR A 66 -8.05 9.77 4.75
C THR A 66 -7.95 10.49 3.42
N LEU A 67 -8.08 11.83 3.39
CA LEU A 67 -8.09 12.58 2.13
C LEU A 67 -6.71 13.10 1.71
N TYR A 68 -5.88 13.51 2.68
CA TYR A 68 -4.63 14.23 2.46
C TYR A 68 -3.46 13.51 3.13
N VAL A 69 -2.43 13.19 2.37
CA VAL A 69 -1.23 12.51 2.89
C VAL A 69 0.04 13.21 2.42
N ARG A 70 0.99 13.34 3.33
CA ARG A 70 2.33 13.83 3.04
C ARG A 70 3.35 12.76 3.39
N VAL A 71 4.14 12.33 2.42
CA VAL A 71 5.21 11.37 2.61
C VAL A 71 6.54 12.11 2.61
N LEU A 72 7.29 12.01 3.70
CA LEU A 72 8.64 12.55 3.80
C LEU A 72 9.65 11.44 3.55
N ARG A 73 10.50 11.64 2.54
CA ARG A 73 11.61 10.73 2.23
C ARG A 73 12.74 10.96 3.22
N THR A 74 12.97 10.00 4.11
CA THR A 74 13.97 10.09 5.18
C THR A 74 15.08 9.05 4.96
N GLY A 75 16.22 9.49 4.46
CA GLY A 75 17.31 8.61 4.06
C GLY A 75 17.00 7.85 2.77
N ASP A 76 17.44 6.60 2.71
CA ASP A 76 17.31 5.76 1.54
C ASP A 76 15.95 5.05 1.50
N ILE A 77 15.32 5.08 0.34
CA ILE A 77 14.12 4.33 0.01
C ILE A 77 14.17 3.97 -1.46
N SER A 78 13.73 2.78 -1.81
CA SER A 78 13.67 2.34 -3.20
C SER A 78 12.46 2.95 -3.91
N GLU A 79 12.58 3.16 -5.23
CA GLU A 79 11.43 3.59 -6.06
C GLU A 79 10.30 2.55 -6.04
N GLU A 80 10.64 1.26 -5.91
CA GLU A 80 9.65 0.18 -5.77
C GLU A 80 8.83 0.34 -4.48
N ASP A 81 9.48 0.64 -3.35
CA ASP A 81 8.77 0.85 -2.08
C ASP A 81 7.94 2.12 -2.08
N LEU A 82 8.44 3.20 -2.71
CA LEU A 82 7.66 4.42 -2.94
C LEU A 82 6.40 4.13 -3.77
N LEU A 83 6.54 3.35 -4.83
CA LEU A 83 5.39 2.92 -5.66
C LEU A 83 4.40 2.09 -4.84
N LYS A 84 4.85 1.13 -4.03
CA LYS A 84 3.98 0.34 -3.15
C LYS A 84 3.22 1.22 -2.15
N ILE A 85 3.86 2.24 -1.61
CA ILE A 85 3.20 3.24 -0.74
C ILE A 85 2.12 3.97 -1.55
N ALA A 86 2.46 4.53 -2.72
CA ALA A 86 1.51 5.25 -3.56
C ALA A 86 0.29 4.40 -3.94
N VAL A 87 0.50 3.14 -4.31
CA VAL A 87 -0.57 2.16 -4.59
C VAL A 87 -1.48 1.97 -3.37
N LYS A 88 -0.91 1.79 -2.17
CA LYS A 88 -1.70 1.67 -0.93
C LYS A 88 -2.50 2.92 -0.63
N LEU A 89 -1.94 4.11 -0.85
CA LEU A 89 -2.67 5.37 -0.67
C LEU A 89 -3.82 5.51 -1.69
N ALA A 90 -3.59 5.16 -2.95
CA ALA A 90 -4.60 5.20 -4.01
C ALA A 90 -5.80 4.30 -3.68
N HIS A 91 -5.54 3.05 -3.28
CA HIS A 91 -6.58 2.09 -2.92
C HIS A 91 -7.29 2.42 -1.61
N ALA A 92 -6.65 3.14 -0.69
CA ALA A 92 -7.30 3.66 0.50
C ALA A 92 -8.23 4.87 0.22
N GLY A 93 -8.27 5.36 -1.02
CA GLY A 93 -9.12 6.48 -1.42
C GLY A 93 -8.53 7.86 -1.14
N VAL A 94 -7.22 7.96 -0.87
CA VAL A 94 -6.53 9.24 -0.66
C VAL A 94 -6.68 10.10 -1.90
N GLN A 95 -7.12 11.35 -1.74
CA GLN A 95 -7.37 12.27 -2.85
C GLN A 95 -6.11 13.02 -3.28
N MET A 96 -5.26 13.40 -2.32
CA MET A 96 -4.09 14.24 -2.56
C MET A 96 -2.91 13.67 -1.77
N ALA A 97 -1.80 13.42 -2.46
CA ALA A 97 -0.56 13.02 -1.82
C ALA A 97 0.65 13.72 -2.42
N ARG A 98 1.65 13.99 -1.58
CA ARG A 98 2.91 14.63 -1.97
C ARG A 98 4.09 13.90 -1.36
N LEU A 99 5.14 13.70 -2.14
CA LEU A 99 6.44 13.27 -1.68
C LEU A 99 7.31 14.50 -1.46
N MET A 100 7.90 14.62 -0.28
CA MET A 100 8.72 15.77 0.09
C MET A 100 10.01 15.33 0.77
N SER A 101 11.01 16.23 0.78
CA SER A 101 12.19 16.10 1.62
C SER A 101 11.85 16.45 3.07
N PRO A 102 12.66 16.03 4.06
CA PRO A 102 12.49 16.43 5.45
C PRO A 102 12.59 17.95 5.65
N ASP A 103 13.32 18.63 4.76
CA ASP A 103 13.52 20.10 4.78
C ASP A 103 12.32 20.87 4.21
N GLY A 104 11.27 20.17 3.76
CA GLY A 104 10.03 20.77 3.27
C GLY A 104 9.99 20.99 1.75
N GLU A 105 11.00 20.53 1.01
CA GLU A 105 11.01 20.65 -0.46
C GLU A 105 10.07 19.63 -1.10
N LEU A 106 9.27 20.07 -2.06
CA LEU A 106 8.41 19.18 -2.85
C LEU A 106 9.28 18.38 -3.84
N LEU A 107 9.37 17.07 -3.65
CA LEU A 107 10.06 16.18 -4.57
C LEU A 107 9.13 15.74 -5.70
N GLU A 108 7.89 15.36 -5.37
CA GLU A 108 6.90 14.92 -6.35
C GLU A 108 5.47 15.16 -5.87
N ASN A 109 4.57 15.48 -6.80
CA ASN A 109 3.13 15.53 -6.55
C ASN A 109 2.46 14.25 -7.06
N TRP A 110 1.98 13.41 -6.15
CA TRP A 110 1.37 12.12 -6.46
C TRP A 110 -0.12 12.18 -6.77
N THR A 111 -0.79 13.34 -6.66
CA THR A 111 -2.25 13.46 -6.82
C THR A 111 -2.77 12.81 -8.11
N GLY A 112 -2.20 13.17 -9.27
CA GLY A 112 -2.60 12.58 -10.55
C GLY A 112 -2.20 11.11 -10.68
N GLN A 113 -1.08 10.71 -10.08
CA GLN A 113 -0.66 9.31 -10.03
C GLN A 113 -1.63 8.47 -9.22
N LEU A 114 -2.13 8.96 -8.07
CA LEU A 114 -3.09 8.23 -7.25
C LEU A 114 -4.41 8.00 -8.00
N GLU A 115 -4.89 8.98 -8.76
CA GLU A 115 -6.09 8.83 -9.59
C GLU A 115 -5.91 7.71 -10.62
N ARG A 116 -4.77 7.71 -11.32
CA ARG A 116 -4.42 6.65 -12.27
C ARG A 116 -4.33 5.28 -11.58
N LEU A 117 -3.58 5.18 -10.49
CA LEU A 117 -3.40 3.94 -9.71
C LEU A 117 -4.72 3.41 -9.14
N ARG A 118 -5.71 4.27 -8.87
CA ARG A 118 -7.03 3.85 -8.39
C ARG A 118 -7.86 3.19 -9.49
N GLN A 119 -7.72 3.67 -10.73
CA GLN A 119 -8.38 3.09 -11.91
C GLN A 119 -7.67 1.83 -12.42
N GLU A 120 -6.36 1.76 -12.20
CA GLU A 120 -5.60 0.52 -12.28
C GLU A 120 -6.12 -0.40 -11.17
N ARG A 121 -7.21 -1.13 -11.47
CA ARG A 121 -7.60 -2.30 -10.67
C ARG A 121 -6.34 -3.13 -10.54
N PRO A 122 -5.89 -3.45 -9.33
CA PRO A 122 -4.62 -4.09 -9.16
C PRO A 122 -4.76 -5.46 -9.81
N SER A 123 -4.19 -5.63 -10.99
CA SER A 123 -3.97 -6.96 -11.56
C SER A 123 -3.02 -7.77 -10.69
N ASP A 124 -2.32 -7.09 -9.78
CA ASP A 124 -1.18 -7.62 -9.04
C ASP A 124 -1.40 -7.63 -7.51
N ILE A 125 -2.48 -7.03 -7.02
CA ILE A 125 -2.90 -7.13 -5.60
C ILE A 125 -4.15 -7.98 -5.58
N LEU A 126 -3.91 -9.25 -5.25
CA LEU A 126 -4.97 -10.17 -4.95
C LEU A 126 -5.71 -9.71 -3.67
N PRO A 127 -7.04 -9.93 -3.60
CA PRO A 127 -7.80 -9.65 -2.39
C PRO A 127 -7.25 -10.43 -1.18
N ASP A 128 -7.63 -10.03 0.03
CA ASP A 128 -7.21 -10.73 1.26
C ASP A 128 -7.42 -12.24 1.16
N HIS A 129 -6.43 -12.99 1.66
CA HIS A 129 -6.34 -14.46 1.58
C HIS A 129 -6.09 -15.03 0.19
N PHE A 130 -6.07 -14.24 -0.88
CA PHE A 130 -5.69 -14.74 -2.19
C PHE A 130 -4.18 -14.58 -2.40
N ARG A 131 -3.52 -15.66 -2.86
CA ARG A 131 -2.11 -15.67 -3.26
C ARG A 131 -1.98 -16.31 -4.64
N LEU A 132 -1.07 -15.82 -5.47
CA LEU A 132 -0.75 -16.38 -6.78
C LEU A 132 0.73 -16.75 -6.79
N ASP A 133 1.02 -17.99 -7.13
CA ASP A 133 2.37 -18.48 -7.42
C ASP A 133 2.41 -19.12 -8.82
N GLU A 134 3.54 -19.74 -9.18
CA GLU A 134 3.71 -20.40 -10.48
C GLU A 134 2.80 -21.64 -10.67
N GLU A 135 2.21 -22.18 -9.59
CA GLU A 135 1.39 -23.39 -9.64
C GLU A 135 -0.11 -23.08 -9.70
N ALA A 136 -0.56 -22.04 -9.01
CA ALA A 136 -1.98 -21.69 -8.93
C ALA A 136 -2.28 -20.31 -8.33
N LEU A 137 -3.51 -19.87 -8.55
CA LEU A 137 -4.22 -18.96 -7.66
C LEU A 137 -4.78 -19.78 -6.49
N TRP A 138 -4.50 -19.34 -5.27
CA TRP A 138 -4.92 -19.97 -4.03
C TRP A 138 -5.75 -19.01 -3.18
N PHE A 139 -6.56 -19.58 -2.30
CA PHE A 139 -7.25 -18.91 -1.22
C PHE A 139 -6.86 -19.55 0.12
N ASP A 140 -6.20 -18.78 0.98
CA ASP A 140 -5.72 -19.18 2.30
C ASP A 140 -6.82 -19.01 3.35
N LYS A 141 -7.65 -20.05 3.49
CA LYS A 141 -8.77 -20.06 4.43
C LYS A 141 -8.26 -20.12 5.86
N LEU A 142 -8.56 -19.09 6.65
CA LEU A 142 -8.34 -19.12 8.09
C LEU A 142 -9.38 -20.02 8.77
N THR A 143 -8.91 -20.99 9.55
CA THR A 143 -9.74 -21.81 10.43
C THR A 143 -9.35 -21.56 11.88
N GLU A 144 -10.32 -21.17 12.69
CA GLU A 144 -10.10 -21.02 14.12
C GLU A 144 -10.11 -22.41 14.78
N ARG A 145 -8.99 -22.77 15.41
CA ARG A 145 -8.93 -23.98 16.24
C ARG A 145 -9.63 -23.72 17.57
N ARG A 146 -10.05 -24.80 18.24
CA ARG A 146 -10.69 -24.76 19.58
C ARG A 146 -9.85 -24.05 20.64
N ASP A 147 -8.55 -23.91 20.39
CA ASP A 147 -7.56 -23.36 21.30
C ASP A 147 -7.36 -21.85 21.11
N GLY A 148 -8.10 -21.23 20.16
CA GLY A 148 -8.00 -19.80 19.82
C GLY A 148 -6.88 -19.46 18.82
N GLU A 149 -6.09 -20.45 18.42
CA GLU A 149 -5.05 -20.30 17.40
C GLU A 149 -5.66 -20.42 15.99
N SER A 150 -5.30 -19.50 15.09
CA SER A 150 -5.74 -19.51 13.69
C SER A 150 -4.82 -20.38 12.86
N ASP A 151 -5.38 -21.34 12.14
CA ASP A 151 -4.68 -22.17 11.17
C ASP A 151 -4.98 -21.68 9.75
N VAL A 152 -4.03 -21.84 8.82
CA VAL A 152 -4.20 -21.46 7.42
C VAL A 152 -4.34 -22.71 6.58
N GLN A 153 -5.51 -22.90 5.98
CA GLN A 153 -5.79 -23.98 5.06
C GLN A 153 -5.76 -23.46 3.60
N PRO A 154 -4.70 -23.72 2.83
CA PRO A 154 -4.61 -23.29 1.44
C PRO A 154 -5.58 -24.08 0.56
N GLN A 155 -6.44 -23.36 -0.19
CA GLN A 155 -7.37 -23.93 -1.15
C GLN A 155 -6.98 -23.48 -2.56
N ARG A 156 -6.66 -24.43 -3.44
CA ARG A 156 -6.38 -24.14 -4.85
C ARG A 156 -7.66 -23.71 -5.54
N ILE A 157 -7.64 -22.54 -6.19
CA ILE A 157 -8.79 -22.01 -6.95
C ILE A 157 -8.68 -22.42 -8.42
N CYS A 158 -7.57 -22.07 -9.06
CA CYS A 158 -7.30 -22.44 -10.45
C CYS A 158 -5.80 -22.40 -10.75
N SER A 159 -5.38 -22.98 -11.87
CA SER A 159 -4.05 -22.74 -12.42
C SER A 159 -3.83 -21.25 -12.76
N PRO A 160 -2.58 -20.77 -12.86
CA PRO A 160 -2.28 -19.40 -13.23
C PRO A 160 -2.91 -19.04 -14.57
N LEU A 161 -3.48 -17.83 -14.66
CA LEU A 161 -4.04 -17.30 -15.89
C LEU A 161 -2.97 -16.52 -16.64
N ARG A 162 -2.73 -16.87 -17.90
CA ARG A 162 -1.84 -16.14 -18.80
C ARG A 162 -2.65 -15.27 -19.74
N VAL A 163 -2.29 -13.99 -19.84
CA VAL A 163 -2.82 -13.12 -20.91
C VAL A 163 -2.15 -13.52 -22.21
N THR A 164 -2.91 -14.05 -23.16
CA THR A 164 -2.39 -14.48 -24.48
C THR A 164 -2.62 -13.43 -25.57
N ALA A 165 -3.62 -12.57 -25.40
CA ALA A 165 -3.86 -11.44 -26.29
C ALA A 165 -4.51 -10.27 -25.56
N ILE A 166 -4.24 -9.07 -26.04
CA ILE A 166 -4.93 -7.84 -25.65
C ILE A 166 -5.53 -7.24 -26.92
N THR A 167 -6.83 -6.98 -26.92
CA THR A 167 -7.52 -6.29 -28.01
C THR A 167 -7.89 -4.88 -27.55
N CYS A 168 -7.85 -3.89 -28.43
CA CYS A 168 -8.34 -2.54 -28.14
C CYS A 168 -9.45 -2.16 -29.12
N ASP A 169 -10.48 -1.50 -28.62
CA ASP A 169 -11.46 -0.78 -29.41
C ASP A 169 -10.93 0.63 -29.67
N SER A 170 -10.92 1.02 -30.94
CA SER A 170 -10.45 2.31 -31.41
C SER A 170 -11.46 3.44 -31.22
N HIS A 171 -12.72 3.13 -30.87
CA HIS A 171 -13.79 4.11 -30.78
C HIS A 171 -13.95 4.72 -29.38
N ASP A 172 -13.82 3.91 -28.34
CA ASP A 172 -14.00 4.33 -26.93
C ASP A 172 -12.78 4.05 -26.04
N GLY A 173 -11.73 3.44 -26.59
CA GLY A 173 -10.52 3.06 -25.84
C GLY A 173 -10.71 1.86 -24.92
N SER A 174 -11.85 1.17 -25.00
CA SER A 174 -12.08 -0.08 -24.28
C SER A 174 -11.09 -1.14 -24.74
N TYR A 175 -10.68 -2.06 -23.85
CA TYR A 175 -9.81 -3.16 -24.22
C TYR A 175 -10.33 -4.49 -23.67
N GLY A 176 -10.13 -5.56 -24.44
CA GLY A 176 -10.36 -6.93 -24.05
C GLY A 176 -9.05 -7.64 -23.73
N ARG A 177 -9.09 -8.63 -22.83
CA ARG A 177 -7.97 -9.54 -22.57
C ARG A 177 -8.42 -10.97 -22.82
N LEU A 178 -7.69 -11.71 -23.63
CA LEU A 178 -7.86 -13.15 -23.77
C LEU A 178 -6.98 -13.83 -22.72
N LEU A 179 -7.60 -14.64 -21.89
CA LEU A 179 -6.94 -15.38 -20.81
C LEU A 179 -6.93 -16.87 -21.16
N GLU A 180 -5.79 -17.52 -20.93
CA GLU A 180 -5.62 -18.96 -21.04
C GLU A 180 -5.18 -19.52 -19.69
N TRP A 181 -5.69 -20.70 -19.32
CA TRP A 181 -5.24 -21.41 -18.13
C TRP A 181 -3.92 -22.10 -18.41
N HIS A 182 -2.94 -21.93 -17.52
CA HIS A 182 -1.72 -22.72 -17.56
C HIS A 182 -2.01 -24.14 -17.06
N THR A 183 -2.41 -25.05 -17.96
CA THR A 183 -2.54 -26.47 -17.62
C THR A 183 -1.16 -27.11 -17.64
N THR A 184 -0.56 -27.32 -16.47
CA THR A 184 0.55 -28.26 -16.32
C THR A 184 -0.02 -29.67 -16.55
N THR A 185 0.28 -30.26 -17.71
CA THR A 185 0.08 -31.69 -18.00
C THR A 185 1.04 -32.57 -17.23
#